data_AF-W2SBG1-F1
#
_entry.id   AF-W2SBG1-F1
#
_cell.length_a   1.000
_cell.length_b   1.000
_cell.length_c   1.000
_cell.angle_alpha   90.00
_cell.angle_beta   90.00
_cell.angle_gamma   90.00
#
_symmetry.space_group_name_H-M   'P 1'
#
loop_
_entity.id
_entity.type
_entity.pdbx_description
1 polymer ?
#
loop_
_entity_poly.entity_id
_entity_poly.type
_entity_poly.pdbx_seq_one_letter_code
_entity_poly.pdbx_strand_id
1 'polypeptide(L)'
;MPFLHWERSLACWHSAKLIQHAQEINTTTSKPSLKDVKALECSAEEKLLLCNTVKGSSSHKRRTLDQYHFPTLDTSTRDTDQTAQRYARKHSGPQWQSQRMLMVDQLWLWVLDDHTVLTCFPPVWRQATKDPSDVCEAILRYLGDYEKRRWIRNVEELAYCIVDRCASNVLDSALMPDQSFDFLEMYRRAIGDIMNQQSLHFEKLLVPMEPTGDEDTNPFQATAEFRLLDEAKDIFDELHVIQDITKVQARVLQALGDTSRGYQKTDSTSTKSTIDKVQAKRIAYFLAERPAAFHSVVDDLVEKAAIAGRAVLEILDLKQKQANIFEARSATKMARESEKSNETIMLFTIITIIFLPLSTIISIFGMSAREIDGIRIGIAFAYICKFTRRNKPSLCGG
;
A
#
# COMPACT_ATOMS: atom_id res chain seq x y z
N MET A 1 16.59 15.22 -12.50
CA MET A 1 15.52 14.32 -13.00
C MET A 1 15.44 13.13 -12.05
N PRO A 2 14.27 12.79 -11.48
CA PRO A 2 14.13 11.62 -10.62
C PRO A 2 14.37 10.33 -11.41
N PHE A 3 15.08 9.38 -10.83
CA PHE A 3 15.25 8.05 -11.38
C PHE A 3 15.20 6.97 -10.32
N LEU A 4 14.81 5.78 -10.75
CA LEU A 4 14.68 4.60 -9.89
C LEU A 4 15.96 3.78 -9.95
N HIS A 5 16.39 3.30 -8.80
CA HIS A 5 17.45 2.31 -8.73
C HIS A 5 17.23 1.35 -7.56
N TRP A 6 17.93 0.23 -7.63
CA TRP A 6 17.94 -0.76 -6.57
C TRP A 6 18.95 -0.41 -5.50
N GLU A 7 18.56 -0.57 -4.24
CA GLU A 7 19.44 -0.48 -3.07
C GLU A 7 19.18 -1.67 -2.16
N ARG A 8 20.16 -2.04 -1.33
CA ARG A 8 19.93 -3.06 -0.30
C ARG A 8 19.17 -2.47 0.88
N SER A 9 18.22 -3.22 1.40
CA SER A 9 17.37 -2.77 2.52
C SER A 9 18.19 -2.39 3.75
N LEU A 10 19.26 -3.15 4.04
CA LEU A 10 20.19 -2.85 5.13
C LEU A 10 20.94 -1.53 4.92
N ALA A 11 21.39 -1.25 3.69
CA ALA A 11 22.09 -0.02 3.36
C ALA A 11 21.19 1.21 3.52
N CYS A 12 19.94 1.11 3.03
CA CYS A 12 18.96 2.18 3.21
C CYS A 12 18.63 2.43 4.68
N TRP A 13 18.37 1.36 5.46
CA TRP A 13 18.12 1.50 6.90
C TRP A 13 19.28 2.19 7.63
N HIS A 14 20.51 1.80 7.31
CA HIS A 14 21.71 2.40 7.91
C HIS A 14 21.85 3.89 7.54
N SER A 15 21.67 4.22 6.27
CA SER A 15 21.69 5.61 5.78
C SER A 15 20.62 6.47 6.45
N ALA A 16 19.40 5.96 6.58
CA ALA A 16 18.30 6.64 7.27
C ALA A 16 18.63 6.90 8.74
N LYS A 17 19.20 5.91 9.45
CA LYS A 17 19.63 6.08 10.85
C LYS A 17 20.73 7.11 11.02
N LEU A 18 21.69 7.16 10.10
CA LEU A 18 22.73 8.19 10.10
C LEU A 18 22.16 9.59 9.90
N ILE A 19 21.22 9.74 8.96
CA ILE A 19 20.56 11.02 8.70
C ILE A 19 19.77 11.47 9.93
N GLN A 20 19.01 10.55 10.55
CA GLN A 20 18.27 10.82 11.78
C GLN A 20 19.21 11.29 12.90
N HIS A 21 20.27 10.53 13.16
CA HIS A 21 21.26 10.87 14.19
C HIS A 21 21.94 12.22 13.91
N ALA A 22 22.28 12.51 12.66
CA ALA A 22 22.85 13.79 12.28
C ALA A 22 21.87 14.97 12.52
N GLN A 23 20.58 14.76 12.28
CA GLN A 23 19.55 15.77 12.56
C GLN A 23 19.40 16.03 14.07
N GLU A 24 19.44 14.99 14.90
CA GLU A 24 19.37 15.09 16.37
C GLU A 24 20.60 15.82 16.97
N ILE A 25 21.80 15.56 16.44
CA ILE A 25 23.01 16.28 16.84
C ILE A 25 22.89 17.77 16.47
N ASN A 26 22.39 18.07 15.26
CA ASN A 26 22.27 19.43 14.76
C ASN A 26 21.21 20.26 15.49
N THR A 27 20.24 19.64 16.17
CA THR A 27 19.28 20.36 17.04
C THR A 27 19.86 20.72 18.40
N THR A 28 20.92 20.04 18.83
CA THR A 28 21.43 20.09 20.21
C THR A 28 22.78 20.82 20.32
N THR A 29 23.57 20.86 19.24
CA THR A 29 24.97 21.34 19.28
C THR A 29 25.33 22.18 18.05
N SER A 30 26.25 23.14 18.22
CA SER A 30 26.94 23.80 17.10
C SER A 30 27.70 22.78 16.24
N LYS A 31 27.76 22.99 14.92
CA LYS A 31 28.40 22.13 13.91
C LYS A 31 29.66 21.40 14.44
N PRO A 32 29.78 20.07 14.31
CA PRO A 32 31.03 19.38 14.64
C PRO A 32 32.18 19.95 13.79
N SER A 33 33.36 20.14 14.37
CA SER A 33 34.48 20.68 13.61
C SER A 33 34.93 19.67 12.54
N LEU A 34 35.50 20.15 11.44
CA LEU A 34 36.04 19.29 10.39
C LEU A 34 37.11 18.31 10.93
N LYS A 35 37.78 18.66 12.03
CA LYS A 35 38.77 17.78 12.69
C LYS A 35 38.07 16.61 13.39
N ASP A 36 36.97 16.88 14.08
CA ASP A 36 36.18 15.86 14.79
C ASP A 36 35.57 14.87 13.80
N VAL A 37 35.03 15.37 12.68
CA VAL A 37 34.45 14.51 11.64
C VAL A 37 35.52 13.68 10.94
N LYS A 38 36.72 14.25 10.70
CA LYS A 38 37.84 13.48 10.11
C LYS A 38 38.32 12.37 11.04
N ALA A 39 38.27 12.58 12.35
CA ALA A 39 38.68 11.60 13.36
C ALA A 39 37.69 10.45 13.57
N LEU A 40 36.45 10.55 13.06
CA LEU A 40 35.48 9.45 13.12
C LEU A 40 35.95 8.22 12.32
N GLU A 41 35.79 7.03 12.89
CA GLU A 41 35.99 5.73 12.24
C GLU A 41 34.80 5.38 11.31
N CYS A 42 34.47 6.27 10.38
CA CYS A 42 33.34 6.12 9.47
C CYS A 42 33.78 6.37 8.01
N SER A 43 32.98 5.87 7.06
CA SER A 43 33.22 6.03 5.62
C SER A 43 33.28 7.52 5.23
N ALA A 44 33.98 7.84 4.13
CA ALA A 44 33.98 9.20 3.58
C ALA A 44 32.55 9.71 3.29
N GLU A 45 31.65 8.83 2.86
CA GLU A 45 30.23 9.14 2.63
C GLU A 45 29.49 9.48 3.93
N GLU A 46 29.78 8.75 5.00
CA GLU A 46 29.19 8.98 6.34
C GLU A 46 29.63 10.33 6.89
N LYS A 47 30.92 10.66 6.70
CA LYS A 47 31.47 11.97 7.04
C LYS A 47 30.79 13.10 6.26
N LEU A 48 30.54 12.89 4.96
CA LEU A 48 29.85 13.88 4.12
C LEU A 48 28.40 14.08 4.54
N LEU A 49 27.67 13.00 4.87
CA LEU A 49 26.31 13.10 5.38
C LEU A 49 26.26 13.85 6.71
N LEU A 50 27.12 13.50 7.67
CA LEU A 50 27.18 14.16 8.98
C LEU A 50 27.51 15.65 8.88
N CYS A 51 28.41 16.04 7.98
CA CYS A 51 28.79 17.46 7.77
C CYS A 51 27.69 18.31 7.11
N ASN A 52 26.87 17.71 6.23
CA ASN A 52 26.01 18.44 5.29
C ASN A 52 24.50 18.31 5.58
N THR A 53 24.09 17.59 6.62
CA THR A 53 22.67 17.39 7.02
C THR A 53 22.15 18.45 8.00
N VAL A 54 22.57 19.71 7.82
CA VAL A 54 22.21 20.82 8.71
C VAL A 54 20.79 21.33 8.44
N LYS A 55 20.08 21.75 9.50
CA LYS A 55 18.75 22.36 9.40
C LYS A 55 18.82 23.58 8.46
N GLY A 56 18.10 23.54 7.35
CA GLY A 56 18.09 24.60 6.32
C GLY A 56 19.07 24.39 5.14
N SER A 57 19.87 23.31 5.12
CA SER A 57 20.64 22.98 3.92
C SER A 57 19.72 22.45 2.82
N SER A 58 19.83 22.99 1.60
CA SER A 58 19.17 22.50 0.38
C SER A 58 19.77 21.19 -0.15
N SER A 59 20.12 20.26 0.75
CA SER A 59 20.69 18.98 0.36
C SER A 59 19.57 18.04 -0.10
N HIS A 60 19.66 17.59 -1.35
CA HIS A 60 18.80 16.55 -1.86
C HIS A 60 19.20 15.23 -1.21
N LYS A 61 18.42 14.81 -0.21
CA LYS A 61 18.56 13.50 0.41
C LYS A 61 18.07 12.41 -0.54
N ARG A 62 18.73 11.26 -0.52
CA ARG A 62 18.21 10.03 -1.12
C ARG A 62 16.89 9.67 -0.44
N ARG A 63 15.92 9.21 -1.21
CA ARG A 63 14.56 8.92 -0.70
C ARG A 63 14.12 7.52 -1.11
N THR A 64 13.43 6.84 -0.23
CA THR A 64 12.60 5.68 -0.60
C THR A 64 11.44 6.13 -1.49
N LEU A 65 10.71 5.16 -2.05
CA LEU A 65 9.52 5.46 -2.85
C LEU A 65 8.46 6.21 -2.02
N ASP A 66 8.19 5.77 -0.79
CA ASP A 66 7.26 6.45 0.13
C ASP A 66 7.73 7.84 0.54
N GLN A 67 9.02 8.02 0.87
CA GLN A 67 9.57 9.34 1.21
C GLN A 67 9.50 10.33 0.04
N TYR A 68 9.58 9.83 -1.19
CA TYR A 68 9.40 10.65 -2.38
C TYR A 68 7.92 11.03 -2.57
N HIS A 69 7.00 10.11 -2.33
CA HIS A 69 5.55 10.33 -2.44
C HIS A 69 5.01 11.26 -1.35
N PHE A 70 5.44 11.05 -0.10
CA PHE A 70 4.95 11.74 1.09
C PHE A 70 6.07 12.55 1.76
N PRO A 71 6.55 13.64 1.15
CA PRO A 71 7.73 14.38 1.63
C PRO A 71 7.55 15.06 2.99
N THR A 72 6.31 15.20 3.47
CA THR A 72 5.96 15.86 4.74
C THR A 72 5.54 14.90 5.85
N LEU A 73 5.31 13.62 5.52
CA LEU A 73 4.87 12.62 6.49
C LEU A 73 6.06 11.78 6.99
N ASP A 74 5.92 11.23 8.19
CA ASP A 74 6.82 10.18 8.66
C ASP A 74 6.43 8.86 7.98
N THR A 75 7.31 8.38 7.11
CA THR A 75 7.15 7.14 6.35
C THR A 75 7.94 5.98 6.94
N SER A 76 8.53 6.12 8.13
CA SER A 76 9.45 5.13 8.71
C SER A 76 8.90 3.71 8.79
N THR A 77 7.60 3.55 9.03
CA THR A 77 6.93 2.25 9.02
C THR A 77 6.75 1.70 7.60
N ARG A 78 6.35 2.57 6.66
CA ARG A 78 6.10 2.25 5.23
C ARG A 78 7.40 1.90 4.49
N ASP A 79 8.50 2.58 4.83
CA ASP A 79 9.82 2.41 4.22
C ASP A 79 10.43 1.00 4.38
N THR A 80 9.82 0.15 5.22
CA THR A 80 10.29 -1.22 5.51
C THR A 80 9.38 -2.32 4.97
N ASP A 81 8.31 -1.93 4.26
CA ASP A 81 7.31 -2.85 3.72
C ASP A 81 7.01 -2.60 2.24
N GLN A 82 8.00 -2.12 1.46
CA GLN A 82 7.78 -1.97 0.03
C GLN A 82 7.43 -3.31 -0.64
N THR A 83 6.66 -3.29 -1.72
CA THR A 83 6.33 -4.50 -2.51
C THR A 83 7.57 -5.28 -2.90
N ALA A 84 8.66 -4.59 -3.25
CA ALA A 84 9.93 -5.22 -3.55
C ALA A 84 10.54 -6.00 -2.38
N GLN A 85 10.42 -5.48 -1.16
CA GLN A 85 10.91 -6.14 0.05
C GLN A 85 10.04 -7.34 0.41
N ARG A 86 8.70 -7.20 0.31
CA ARG A 86 7.75 -8.31 0.49
C ARG A 86 8.06 -9.46 -0.47
N TYR A 87 8.27 -9.13 -1.74
CA TYR A 87 8.64 -10.10 -2.76
C TYR A 87 9.98 -10.80 -2.45
N ALA A 88 11.00 -10.02 -2.09
CA ALA A 88 12.33 -10.55 -1.74
C ALA A 88 12.27 -11.50 -0.53
N ARG A 89 11.50 -11.15 0.51
CA ARG A 89 11.29 -12.00 1.69
C ARG A 89 10.65 -13.34 1.31
N LYS A 90 9.68 -13.31 0.39
CA LYS A 90 8.96 -14.50 -0.08
C LYS A 90 9.83 -15.44 -0.92
N HIS A 91 10.75 -14.91 -1.74
CA HIS A 91 11.53 -15.71 -2.69
C HIS A 91 12.97 -16.02 -2.26
N SER A 92 13.63 -15.11 -1.53
CA SER A 92 15.04 -15.24 -1.12
C SER A 92 15.23 -15.41 0.39
N GLY A 93 14.12 -15.39 1.16
CA GLY A 93 14.13 -15.55 2.61
C GLY A 93 14.27 -14.23 3.39
N PRO A 94 14.24 -14.30 4.74
CA PRO A 94 14.12 -13.12 5.60
C PRO A 94 15.43 -12.34 5.80
N GLN A 95 16.53 -12.71 5.13
CA GLN A 95 17.83 -12.08 5.33
C GLN A 95 17.85 -10.66 4.72
N TRP A 96 18.22 -9.66 5.53
CA TRP A 96 18.26 -8.26 5.12
C TRP A 96 19.30 -7.97 4.03
N GLN A 97 20.37 -8.78 3.95
CA GLN A 97 21.43 -8.63 2.95
C GLN A 97 20.95 -8.96 1.53
N SER A 98 19.93 -9.82 1.40
CA SER A 98 19.36 -10.25 0.12
C SER A 98 18.12 -9.44 -0.28
N GLN A 99 17.57 -8.64 0.65
CA GLN A 99 16.39 -7.81 0.38
C GLN A 99 16.78 -6.53 -0.37
N ARG A 100 16.12 -6.31 -1.50
CA ARG A 100 16.26 -5.11 -2.31
C ARG A 100 15.05 -4.19 -2.11
N MET A 101 15.28 -2.90 -2.27
CA MET A 101 14.23 -1.89 -2.24
C MET A 101 14.46 -0.85 -3.33
N LEU A 102 13.37 -0.19 -3.72
CA LEU A 102 13.40 0.87 -4.71
C LEU A 102 13.67 2.21 -4.01
N MET A 103 14.65 2.89 -4.56
CA MET A 103 15.06 4.22 -4.14
C MET A 103 14.86 5.20 -5.29
N VAL A 104 14.51 6.43 -4.93
CA VAL A 104 14.32 7.54 -5.85
C VAL A 104 15.45 8.54 -5.64
N ASP A 105 16.37 8.57 -6.58
CA ASP A 105 17.50 9.50 -6.61
C ASP A 105 17.32 10.55 -7.70
N GLN A 106 18.13 11.62 -7.63
CA GLN A 106 18.07 12.74 -8.57
C GLN A 106 19.30 12.73 -9.47
N LEU A 107 19.07 12.64 -10.78
CA LEU A 107 20.08 12.85 -11.80
C LEU A 107 20.34 14.34 -11.96
N TRP A 108 21.59 14.72 -11.78
CA TRP A 108 22.15 16.01 -12.11
C TRP A 108 23.12 15.85 -13.27
N LEU A 109 22.88 16.59 -14.36
CA LEU A 109 23.66 16.50 -15.58
C LEU A 109 23.82 17.89 -16.19
N TRP A 110 25.06 18.28 -16.44
CA TRP A 110 25.42 19.52 -17.08
C TRP A 110 26.27 19.24 -18.31
N VAL A 111 25.87 19.81 -19.43
CA VAL A 111 26.69 19.91 -20.64
C VAL A 111 27.43 21.23 -20.55
N LEU A 112 28.75 21.19 -20.38
CA LEU A 112 29.57 22.39 -20.15
C LEU A 112 30.08 22.98 -21.47
N ASP A 113 30.44 22.11 -22.41
CA ASP A 113 30.94 22.43 -23.73
C ASP A 113 30.65 21.27 -24.71
N ASP A 114 31.17 21.35 -25.93
CA ASP A 114 30.97 20.35 -26.99
C ASP A 114 31.61 18.97 -26.69
N HIS A 115 32.42 18.85 -25.64
CA HIS A 115 33.22 17.67 -25.31
C HIS A 115 33.11 17.16 -23.86
N THR A 116 32.43 17.90 -22.99
CA THR A 116 32.43 17.66 -21.55
C THR A 116 31.02 17.60 -20.96
N VAL A 117 30.70 16.44 -20.36
CA VAL A 117 29.52 16.22 -19.53
C VAL A 117 29.94 16.05 -18.09
N LEU A 118 29.33 16.81 -17.19
CA LEU A 118 29.42 16.62 -15.76
C LEU A 118 28.14 15.96 -15.25
N THR A 119 28.26 14.82 -14.57
CA THR A 119 27.15 14.12 -13.93
C THR A 119 27.59 13.58 -12.58
N CYS A 120 26.64 13.43 -11.65
CA CYS A 120 26.90 12.92 -10.30
C CYS A 120 25.94 11.79 -9.96
N PHE A 121 26.49 10.68 -9.49
CA PHE A 121 25.72 9.54 -9.01
C PHE A 121 26.03 9.28 -7.53
N PRO A 122 25.02 8.94 -6.73
CA PRO A 122 25.26 8.48 -5.37
C PRO A 122 25.97 7.12 -5.42
N PRO A 123 26.98 6.91 -4.57
CA PRO A 123 27.63 5.62 -4.47
C PRO A 123 26.67 4.57 -3.87
N VAL A 124 26.78 3.32 -4.34
CA VAL A 124 26.12 2.19 -3.67
C VAL A 124 26.85 1.90 -2.37
N TRP A 125 26.11 1.93 -1.27
CA TRP A 125 26.67 2.02 0.07
C TRP A 125 27.44 0.75 0.48
N ARG A 126 28.72 0.93 0.85
CA ARG A 126 29.61 -0.10 1.44
C ARG A 126 29.64 -1.43 0.67
N GLN A 127 30.10 -1.41 -0.58
CA GLN A 127 30.39 -2.63 -1.32
C GLN A 127 31.89 -2.81 -1.63
N ALA A 128 32.37 -4.04 -1.46
CA ALA A 128 33.71 -4.47 -1.88
C ALA A 128 33.73 -4.98 -3.34
N THR A 129 32.57 -5.30 -3.91
CA THR A 129 32.41 -5.85 -5.27
C THR A 129 31.43 -5.00 -6.07
N LYS A 130 31.71 -4.79 -7.36
CA LYS A 130 30.84 -4.01 -8.27
C LYS A 130 29.47 -4.68 -8.40
N ASP A 131 28.43 -4.09 -7.82
CA ASP A 131 27.06 -4.56 -7.98
C ASP A 131 26.56 -4.18 -9.38
N PRO A 132 26.13 -5.16 -10.18
CA PRO A 132 25.70 -4.90 -11.54
C PRO A 132 24.37 -4.12 -11.63
N SER A 133 23.73 -3.84 -10.48
CA SER A 133 22.53 -2.99 -10.33
C SER A 133 22.87 -1.49 -10.14
N ASP A 134 24.16 -1.15 -9.99
CA ASP A 134 24.64 0.23 -9.88
C ASP A 134 24.53 0.94 -11.24
N VAL A 135 23.85 2.09 -11.27
CA VAL A 135 23.59 2.88 -12.49
C VAL A 135 24.88 3.44 -13.09
N CYS A 136 25.79 3.93 -12.25
CA CYS A 136 27.05 4.51 -12.68
C CYS A 136 27.94 3.43 -13.30
N GLU A 137 28.11 2.29 -12.63
CA GLU A 137 28.85 1.15 -13.18
C GLU A 137 28.18 0.57 -14.44
N ALA A 138 26.85 0.56 -14.52
CA ALA A 138 26.13 0.18 -15.73
C ALA A 138 26.42 1.12 -16.91
N ILE A 139 26.47 2.43 -16.67
CA ILE A 139 26.86 3.44 -17.68
C ILE A 139 28.33 3.23 -18.08
N LEU A 140 29.25 3.10 -17.13
CA LEU A 140 30.67 2.88 -17.41
C LEU A 140 30.92 1.60 -18.22
N ARG A 141 30.22 0.51 -17.88
CA ARG A 141 30.25 -0.75 -18.64
C ARG A 141 29.70 -0.58 -20.05
N TYR A 142 28.63 0.21 -20.24
CA TYR A 142 28.11 0.55 -21.56
C TYR A 142 29.12 1.33 -22.39
N LEU A 143 29.81 2.30 -21.78
CA LEU A 143 30.83 3.12 -22.43
C LEU A 143 32.13 2.36 -22.69
N GLY A 144 32.44 1.33 -21.90
CA GLY A 144 33.59 0.45 -22.11
C GLY A 144 33.44 -0.49 -23.32
N ASP A 145 32.22 -0.75 -23.76
CA ASP A 145 31.93 -1.59 -24.93
C ASP A 145 32.09 -0.79 -26.22
N TYR A 146 33.11 -1.14 -27.02
CA TYR A 146 33.46 -0.45 -28.27
C TYR A 146 32.28 -0.39 -29.27
N GLU A 147 31.53 -1.48 -29.41
CA GLU A 147 30.41 -1.58 -30.36
C GLU A 147 29.22 -0.71 -29.96
N LYS A 148 29.09 -0.40 -28.66
CA LYS A 148 28.06 0.50 -28.12
C LYS A 148 28.54 1.94 -28.13
N ARG A 149 29.79 2.19 -27.72
CA ARG A 149 30.42 3.51 -27.67
C ARG A 149 30.50 4.19 -29.04
N ARG A 150 30.71 3.44 -30.13
CA ARG A 150 30.76 4.02 -31.50
C ARG A 150 29.50 4.79 -31.90
N TRP A 151 28.38 4.52 -31.24
CA TRP A 151 27.10 5.18 -31.48
C TRP A 151 26.89 6.44 -30.63
N ILE A 152 27.91 6.88 -29.87
CA ILE A 152 27.94 8.13 -29.13
C ILE A 152 29.00 9.01 -29.80
N ARG A 153 28.55 9.94 -30.65
CA ARG A 153 29.40 10.79 -31.48
C ARG A 153 29.64 12.18 -30.89
N ASN A 154 28.71 12.67 -30.08
CA ASN A 154 28.75 14.00 -29.49
C ASN A 154 28.30 13.96 -28.02
N VAL A 155 28.48 15.08 -27.34
CA VAL A 155 28.09 15.24 -25.93
C VAL A 155 26.59 15.13 -25.72
N GLU A 156 25.77 15.58 -26.66
CA GLU A 156 24.31 15.43 -26.58
C GLU A 156 23.88 13.95 -26.57
N GLU A 157 24.48 13.12 -27.42
CA GLU A 157 24.26 11.68 -27.46
C GLU A 157 24.74 10.98 -26.19
N LEU A 158 25.82 11.48 -25.59
CA LEU A 158 26.27 11.00 -24.28
C LEU A 158 25.25 11.39 -23.19
N ALA A 159 24.75 12.62 -23.20
CA ALA A 159 23.71 13.07 -22.28
C ALA A 159 22.43 12.23 -22.44
N TYR A 160 21.98 11.97 -23.67
CA TYR A 160 20.86 11.06 -23.94
C TYR A 160 21.10 9.68 -23.38
N CYS A 161 22.29 9.12 -23.61
CA CYS A 161 22.64 7.79 -23.10
C CYS A 161 22.57 7.75 -21.56
N ILE A 162 23.06 8.78 -20.87
CA ILE A 162 23.02 8.85 -19.42
C ILE A 162 21.57 8.95 -18.92
N VAL A 163 20.77 9.85 -19.49
CA VAL A 163 19.36 10.06 -19.12
C VAL A 163 18.53 8.81 -19.40
N ASP A 164 18.68 8.18 -20.57
CA ASP A 164 18.01 6.92 -20.93
C ASP A 164 18.38 5.79 -19.98
N ARG A 165 19.66 5.67 -19.59
CA ARG A 165 20.07 4.65 -18.61
C ARG A 165 19.49 4.86 -17.23
N CYS A 166 19.39 6.10 -16.78
CA CYS A 166 18.72 6.39 -15.53
C CYS A 166 17.21 6.05 -15.59
N ALA A 167 16.54 6.41 -16.69
CA ALA A 167 15.11 6.13 -16.88
C ALA A 167 14.81 4.62 -17.05
N SER A 168 15.70 3.89 -17.72
CA SER A 168 15.51 2.47 -18.05
C SER A 168 16.00 1.51 -16.96
N ASN A 169 16.74 1.99 -15.95
CA ASN A 169 17.51 1.12 -15.05
C ASN A 169 16.69 0.00 -14.39
N VAL A 170 15.50 0.34 -13.91
CA VAL A 170 14.61 -0.62 -13.21
C VAL A 170 13.57 -1.22 -14.17
N LEU A 171 13.19 -0.51 -15.23
CA LEU A 171 12.10 -0.89 -16.14
C LEU A 171 12.56 -1.80 -17.30
N ASP A 172 13.86 -1.85 -17.58
CA ASP A 172 14.45 -2.71 -18.60
C ASP A 172 14.96 -4.02 -17.96
N SER A 173 14.16 -5.09 -18.10
CA SER A 173 14.50 -6.42 -17.59
C SER A 173 15.82 -6.97 -18.13
N ALA A 174 16.32 -6.46 -19.27
CA ALA A 174 17.60 -6.87 -19.84
C ALA A 174 18.81 -6.27 -19.08
N LEU A 175 18.60 -5.18 -18.32
CA LEU A 175 19.64 -4.57 -17.48
C LEU A 175 19.73 -5.22 -16.11
N MET A 176 18.69 -5.96 -15.72
CA MET A 176 18.64 -6.67 -14.46
C MET A 176 19.53 -7.92 -14.51
N PRO A 177 20.62 -7.95 -13.71
CA PRO A 177 21.57 -9.07 -13.70
C PRO A 177 20.95 -10.32 -13.09
N ASP A 178 20.08 -10.11 -12.10
CA ASP A 178 19.30 -11.14 -11.44
C ASP A 178 17.85 -11.03 -11.89
N GLN A 179 17.46 -11.93 -12.81
CA GLN A 179 16.11 -12.02 -13.36
C GLN A 179 15.05 -12.33 -12.29
N SER A 180 15.45 -12.86 -11.12
CA SER A 180 14.50 -13.10 -10.03
C SER A 180 13.94 -11.80 -9.43
N PHE A 181 14.63 -10.67 -9.63
CA PHE A 181 14.22 -9.34 -9.20
C PHE A 181 13.81 -8.43 -10.37
N ASP A 182 13.32 -9.00 -11.47
CA ASP A 182 12.73 -8.19 -12.53
C ASP A 182 11.53 -7.40 -12.00
N PHE A 183 11.61 -6.08 -12.09
CA PHE A 183 10.63 -5.16 -11.53
C PHE A 183 9.22 -5.43 -12.08
N LEU A 184 9.12 -5.58 -13.40
CA LEU A 184 7.83 -5.73 -14.07
C LEU A 184 7.17 -7.03 -13.65
N GLU A 185 7.93 -8.13 -13.64
CA GLU A 185 7.40 -9.42 -13.23
C GLU A 185 7.03 -9.47 -11.74
N MET A 186 7.84 -8.83 -10.90
CA MET A 186 7.57 -8.71 -9.47
C MET A 186 6.21 -8.05 -9.19
N TYR A 187 5.93 -6.89 -9.80
CA TYR A 187 4.64 -6.21 -9.62
C TYR A 187 3.48 -6.98 -10.25
N ARG A 188 3.66 -7.60 -11.43
CA ARG A 188 2.64 -8.47 -12.03
C ARG A 188 2.27 -9.62 -11.08
N ARG A 189 3.27 -10.25 -10.48
CA ARG A 189 3.06 -11.36 -9.56
C ARG A 189 2.41 -10.93 -8.26
N ALA A 190 2.80 -9.78 -7.70
CA ALA A 190 2.16 -9.25 -6.50
C ALA A 190 0.67 -8.93 -6.73
N ILE A 191 0.33 -8.31 -7.87
CA ILE A 191 -1.08 -8.08 -8.25
C ILE A 191 -1.82 -9.42 -8.45
N GLY A 192 -1.18 -10.38 -9.11
CA GLY A 192 -1.73 -11.72 -9.32
C GLY A 192 -2.00 -12.46 -8.00
N ASP A 193 -1.10 -12.35 -7.04
CA ASP A 193 -1.26 -12.92 -5.70
C ASP A 193 -2.47 -12.31 -4.98
N ILE A 194 -2.69 -11.00 -5.08
CA ILE A 194 -3.88 -10.33 -4.52
C ILE A 194 -5.15 -10.86 -5.15
N MET A 195 -5.21 -10.92 -6.48
CA MET A 195 -6.37 -11.42 -7.21
C MET A 195 -6.69 -12.87 -6.87
N ASN A 196 -5.67 -13.71 -6.70
CA ASN A 196 -5.83 -15.10 -6.28
C ASN A 196 -6.39 -15.19 -4.86
N GLN A 197 -5.85 -14.44 -3.91
CA GLN A 197 -6.36 -14.42 -2.54
C GLN A 197 -7.80 -13.88 -2.50
N GLN A 198 -8.09 -12.81 -3.22
CA GLN A 198 -9.44 -12.27 -3.40
C GLN A 198 -10.40 -13.37 -3.88
N SER A 199 -10.04 -14.12 -4.92
CA SER A 199 -10.86 -15.22 -5.44
C SER A 199 -11.11 -16.31 -4.39
N LEU A 200 -10.09 -16.68 -3.61
CA LEU A 200 -10.22 -17.65 -2.52
C LEU A 200 -11.14 -17.14 -1.39
N HIS A 201 -11.06 -15.85 -1.05
CA HIS A 201 -11.95 -15.24 -0.05
C HIS A 201 -13.40 -15.16 -0.55
N PHE A 202 -13.60 -14.93 -1.84
CA PHE A 202 -14.92 -14.94 -2.47
C PHE A 202 -15.54 -16.34 -2.45
N GLU A 203 -14.77 -17.39 -2.78
CA GLU A 203 -15.26 -18.77 -2.73
C GLU A 203 -15.69 -19.17 -1.32
N LYS A 204 -14.92 -18.78 -0.29
CA LYS A 204 -15.28 -19.00 1.12
C LYS A 204 -16.59 -18.31 1.52
N LEU A 205 -16.95 -17.19 0.88
CA LEU A 205 -18.20 -16.47 1.13
C LEU A 205 -19.42 -17.20 0.56
N LEU A 206 -19.24 -17.95 -0.53
CA LEU A 206 -20.31 -18.71 -1.18
C LEU A 206 -20.72 -19.95 -0.38
N VAL A 207 -19.85 -20.46 0.48
CA VAL A 207 -20.17 -21.58 1.37
C VAL A 207 -21.21 -21.13 2.40
N PRO A 208 -22.38 -21.81 2.49
CA PRO A 208 -23.38 -21.48 3.50
C PRO A 208 -22.75 -21.54 4.89
N MET A 209 -22.88 -20.46 5.68
CA MET A 209 -22.51 -20.51 7.09
C MET A 209 -23.43 -21.51 7.79
N GLU A 210 -22.94 -22.73 8.00
CA GLU A 210 -23.55 -23.65 8.95
C GLU A 210 -23.27 -23.10 10.35
N PRO A 211 -24.28 -23.08 11.24
CA PRO A 211 -24.07 -22.67 12.62
C PRO A 211 -23.23 -23.75 13.31
N THR A 212 -21.91 -23.67 13.19
CA THR A 212 -21.00 -24.41 14.06
C THR A 212 -21.20 -23.87 15.47
N GLY A 213 -21.57 -24.75 16.41
CA GLY A 213 -21.88 -24.41 17.80
C GLY A 213 -20.70 -23.93 18.64
N ASP A 214 -19.67 -23.36 18.02
CA ASP A 214 -18.56 -22.68 18.70
C ASP A 214 -18.92 -21.20 18.86
N GLU A 215 -19.31 -20.82 20.08
CA GLU A 215 -19.60 -19.43 20.46
C GLU A 215 -18.36 -18.51 20.42
N ASP A 216 -17.15 -19.06 20.26
CA ASP A 216 -15.88 -18.31 20.35
C ASP A 216 -15.20 -18.01 19.01
N THR A 217 -15.63 -18.61 17.90
CA THR A 217 -15.00 -18.34 16.59
C THR A 217 -15.71 -17.19 15.92
N ASN A 218 -15.28 -15.95 16.22
CA ASN A 218 -15.80 -14.74 15.60
C ASN A 218 -15.79 -14.90 14.05
N PRO A 219 -16.93 -15.14 13.37
CA PRO A 219 -16.97 -15.54 11.95
C PRO A 219 -16.48 -14.43 11.00
N PHE A 220 -16.37 -13.23 11.56
CA PHE A 220 -15.92 -12.00 10.92
C PHE A 220 -14.54 -11.61 11.43
N GLN A 221 -13.56 -12.52 11.35
CA GLN A 221 -12.16 -12.17 11.57
C GLN A 221 -11.67 -11.29 10.41
N ALA A 222 -12.12 -10.03 10.43
CA ALA A 222 -11.89 -8.93 9.51
C ALA A 222 -10.42 -8.48 9.43
N THR A 223 -9.47 -9.37 9.72
CA THR A 223 -8.05 -9.03 9.71
C THR A 223 -7.38 -9.47 8.42
N ALA A 224 -7.84 -10.54 7.78
CA ALA A 224 -7.20 -11.05 6.57
C ALA A 224 -7.56 -10.21 5.34
N GLU A 225 -8.85 -9.92 5.11
CA GLU A 225 -9.29 -9.15 3.95
C GLU A 225 -8.87 -7.68 4.03
N PHE A 226 -8.80 -7.11 5.23
CA PHE A 226 -8.30 -5.75 5.42
C PHE A 226 -6.79 -5.65 5.20
N ARG A 227 -6.01 -6.69 5.57
CA ARG A 227 -4.59 -6.78 5.20
C ARG A 227 -4.42 -6.89 3.68
N LEU A 228 -5.25 -7.70 3.03
CA LEU A 228 -5.24 -7.83 1.58
C LEU A 228 -5.58 -6.49 0.88
N LEU A 229 -6.53 -5.74 1.43
CA LEU A 229 -6.86 -4.40 0.94
C LEU A 229 -5.71 -3.41 1.15
N ASP A 230 -5.08 -3.44 2.32
CA ASP A 230 -3.93 -2.59 2.64
C ASP A 230 -2.76 -2.88 1.67
N GLU A 231 -2.46 -4.16 1.42
CA GLU A 231 -1.46 -4.59 0.43
C GLU A 231 -1.82 -4.14 -0.99
N ALA A 232 -3.09 -4.26 -1.40
CA ALA A 232 -3.54 -3.81 -2.71
C ALA A 232 -3.42 -2.29 -2.89
N LYS A 233 -3.76 -1.53 -1.85
CA LYS A 233 -3.61 -0.08 -1.83
C LYS A 233 -2.14 0.32 -1.90
N ASP A 234 -1.29 -0.35 -1.14
CA ASP A 234 0.14 -0.08 -1.10
C ASP A 234 0.81 -0.29 -2.47
N ILE A 235 0.52 -1.42 -3.14
CA ILE A 235 0.98 -1.67 -4.51
C ILE A 235 0.50 -0.58 -5.47
N PHE A 236 -0.77 -0.17 -5.35
CA PHE A 236 -1.33 0.88 -6.19
C PHE A 236 -0.63 2.22 -5.97
N ASP A 237 -0.44 2.64 -4.71
CA ASP A 237 0.22 3.89 -4.35
C ASP A 237 1.68 3.89 -4.85
N GLU A 238 2.42 2.80 -4.64
CA GLU A 238 3.80 2.64 -5.16
C GLU A 238 3.86 2.74 -6.71
N LEU A 239 2.99 2.02 -7.42
CA LEU A 239 2.93 2.07 -8.89
C LEU A 239 2.54 3.46 -9.40
N HIS A 240 1.66 4.18 -8.69
CA HIS A 240 1.29 5.54 -9.04
C HIS A 240 2.48 6.50 -8.93
N VAL A 241 3.29 6.36 -7.89
CA VAL A 241 4.53 7.15 -7.73
C VAL A 241 5.50 6.88 -8.88
N ILE A 242 5.65 5.61 -9.26
CA ILE A 242 6.49 5.21 -10.38
C ILE A 242 5.94 5.77 -11.70
N GLN A 243 4.63 5.74 -11.90
CA GLN A 243 3.95 6.36 -13.03
C GLN A 243 4.31 7.85 -13.12
N ASP A 244 4.27 8.58 -12.01
CA ASP A 244 4.62 10.00 -12.00
C ASP A 244 6.11 10.26 -12.28
N ILE A 245 7.00 9.41 -11.77
CA ILE A 245 8.44 9.47 -12.08
C ILE A 245 8.65 9.26 -13.59
N THR A 246 8.03 8.25 -14.20
CA THR A 246 8.17 8.00 -15.65
C THR A 246 7.62 9.13 -16.49
N LYS A 247 6.53 9.79 -16.09
CA LYS A 247 6.02 11.02 -16.75
C LYS A 247 7.05 12.15 -16.70
N VAL A 248 7.72 12.34 -15.56
CA VAL A 248 8.79 13.36 -15.44
C VAL A 248 9.97 13.01 -16.35
N GLN A 249 10.40 11.75 -16.37
CA GLN A 249 11.51 11.28 -17.20
C GLN A 249 11.22 11.47 -18.69
N ALA A 250 10.02 11.10 -19.15
CA ALA A 250 9.59 11.28 -20.53
C ALA A 250 9.62 12.77 -20.94
N ARG A 251 9.15 13.67 -20.08
CA ARG A 251 9.22 15.12 -20.32
C ARG A 251 10.65 15.64 -20.45
N VAL A 252 11.57 15.15 -19.60
CA VAL A 252 12.99 15.54 -19.66
C VAL A 252 13.64 15.03 -20.94
N LEU A 253 13.38 13.78 -21.35
CA LEU A 253 13.86 13.22 -22.60
C LEU A 253 13.35 13.99 -23.83
N GLN A 254 12.07 14.36 -23.84
CA GLN A 254 11.49 15.20 -24.88
C GLN A 254 12.15 16.58 -24.95
N ALA A 255 12.29 17.27 -23.80
CA ALA A 255 12.91 18.59 -23.73
C ALA A 255 14.37 18.58 -24.19
N LEU A 256 15.12 17.51 -23.86
CA LEU A 256 16.49 17.33 -24.32
C LEU A 256 16.52 17.14 -25.85
N GLY A 257 15.58 16.35 -26.39
CA GLY A 257 15.37 16.15 -27.82
C GLY A 257 15.09 17.44 -28.59
N ASP A 258 14.23 18.30 -28.05
CA ASP A 258 13.87 19.58 -28.67
C ASP A 258 15.03 20.58 -28.64
N THR A 259 15.82 20.58 -27.57
CA THR A 259 17.02 21.43 -27.43
C THR A 259 18.05 21.09 -28.52
N SER A 260 18.33 19.81 -28.73
CA SER A 260 19.26 19.34 -29.77
C SER A 260 18.78 19.63 -31.19
N ARG A 261 17.46 19.51 -31.45
CA ARG A 261 16.87 19.90 -32.74
C ARG A 261 16.97 21.41 -33.01
N GLY A 262 16.87 22.23 -31.96
CA GLY A 262 17.08 23.67 -32.04
C GLY A 262 18.50 24.02 -32.49
N TYR A 263 19.49 23.32 -31.95
CA TYR A 263 20.91 23.49 -32.31
C TYR A 263 21.24 23.02 -33.73
N GLN A 264 20.65 21.90 -34.19
CA GLN A 264 20.92 21.39 -35.55
C GLN A 264 20.29 22.20 -36.69
N LYS A 265 19.21 22.96 -36.42
CA LYS A 265 18.51 23.77 -37.44
C LYS A 265 19.35 24.94 -37.95
N THR A 266 20.32 25.42 -37.17
CA THR A 266 21.20 26.53 -37.60
C THR A 266 22.31 26.08 -38.54
N ASP A 267 22.56 24.77 -38.69
CA ASP A 267 23.85 24.28 -39.19
C ASP A 267 23.81 23.28 -40.36
N SER A 268 22.66 23.04 -41.02
CA SER A 268 22.60 21.96 -42.04
C SER A 268 21.94 22.29 -43.38
N THR A 269 22.79 22.59 -44.37
CA THR A 269 22.58 22.42 -45.81
C THR A 269 23.42 21.24 -46.32
N SER A 270 23.23 20.02 -45.79
CA SER A 270 24.04 18.85 -46.17
C SER A 270 23.24 17.55 -46.32
N THR A 271 23.60 16.78 -47.36
CA THR A 271 22.96 15.51 -47.75
C THR A 271 23.25 14.41 -46.73
N LYS A 272 22.21 13.94 -46.01
CA LYS A 272 22.35 12.95 -44.92
C LYS A 272 22.73 11.56 -45.45
N SER A 273 23.80 10.96 -44.90
CA SER A 273 24.24 9.60 -45.24
C SER A 273 23.30 8.51 -44.70
N THR A 274 23.41 7.27 -45.19
CA THR A 274 22.63 6.12 -44.67
C THR A 274 22.87 5.88 -43.17
N ILE A 275 24.12 6.08 -42.71
CA ILE A 275 24.52 5.93 -41.31
C ILE A 275 23.85 7.00 -40.42
N ASP A 276 23.62 8.20 -40.94
CA ASP A 276 22.94 9.27 -40.20
C ASP A 276 21.44 9.01 -40.06
N LYS A 277 20.83 8.35 -41.04
CA LYS A 277 19.43 7.91 -40.94
C LYS A 277 19.24 6.87 -39.85
N VAL A 278 20.15 5.90 -39.74
CA VAL A 278 20.12 4.87 -38.68
C VAL A 278 20.29 5.52 -37.30
N GLN A 279 21.25 6.44 -37.17
CA GLN A 279 21.49 7.17 -35.93
C GLN A 279 20.27 8.02 -35.51
N ALA A 280 19.68 8.75 -36.45
CA ALA A 280 18.49 9.56 -36.19
C ALA A 280 17.30 8.70 -35.74
N LYS A 281 17.10 7.52 -36.35
CA LYS A 281 16.05 6.59 -35.94
C LYS A 281 16.30 6.05 -34.52
N ARG A 282 17.54 5.70 -34.19
CA ARG A 282 17.93 5.23 -32.85
C ARG A 282 17.68 6.29 -31.78
N ILE A 283 18.07 7.53 -32.04
CA ILE A 283 17.82 8.66 -31.13
C ILE A 283 16.32 8.91 -30.97
N ALA A 284 15.55 8.89 -32.06
CA ALA A 284 14.09 9.04 -31.99
C ALA A 284 13.42 7.93 -31.16
N TYR A 285 13.89 6.68 -31.29
CA TYR A 285 13.43 5.56 -30.48
C TYR A 285 13.65 5.82 -28.98
N PHE A 286 14.85 6.24 -28.57
CA PHE A 286 15.16 6.49 -27.15
C PHE A 286 14.43 7.71 -26.57
N LEU A 287 14.17 8.75 -27.39
CA LEU A 287 13.54 9.97 -26.91
C LEU A 287 12.02 9.90 -26.81
N ALA A 288 11.38 9.07 -27.66
CA ALA A 288 9.93 9.06 -27.77
C ALA A 288 9.34 7.66 -27.62
N GLU A 289 9.75 6.70 -28.46
CA GLU A 289 9.11 5.38 -28.51
C GLU A 289 9.33 4.58 -27.23
N ARG A 290 10.57 4.57 -26.72
CA ARG A 290 10.95 3.78 -25.54
C ARG A 290 10.32 4.32 -24.25
N PRO A 291 10.37 5.63 -23.94
CA PRO A 291 9.68 6.17 -22.76
C PRO A 291 8.16 5.96 -22.84
N ALA A 292 7.56 6.07 -24.03
CA ALA A 292 6.14 5.79 -24.23
C ALA A 292 5.79 4.32 -23.99
N ALA A 293 6.65 3.40 -24.43
CA ALA A 293 6.47 1.97 -24.15
C ALA A 293 6.54 1.68 -22.65
N PHE A 294 7.51 2.25 -21.93
CA PHE A 294 7.58 2.13 -20.47
C PHE A 294 6.38 2.72 -19.77
N HIS A 295 5.90 3.89 -20.22
CA HIS A 295 4.71 4.53 -19.67
C HIS A 295 3.48 3.62 -19.83
N SER A 296 3.26 3.10 -21.03
CA SER A 296 2.17 2.18 -21.33
C SER A 296 2.20 0.92 -20.45
N VAL A 297 3.38 0.34 -20.22
CA VAL A 297 3.51 -0.84 -19.35
C VAL A 297 3.20 -0.50 -17.88
N VAL A 298 3.68 0.65 -17.38
CA VAL A 298 3.38 1.08 -16.01
C VAL A 298 1.89 1.43 -15.86
N ASP A 299 1.28 2.05 -16.86
CA ASP A 299 -0.15 2.36 -16.88
C ASP A 299 -1.02 1.09 -16.80
N ASP A 300 -0.65 0.04 -17.56
CA ASP A 300 -1.31 -1.27 -17.48
C ASP A 300 -1.20 -1.89 -16.07
N LEU A 301 -0.03 -1.77 -15.42
CA LEU A 301 0.14 -2.25 -14.04
C LEU A 301 -0.70 -1.45 -13.03
N VAL A 302 -0.74 -0.12 -13.17
CA VAL A 302 -1.58 0.76 -12.33
C VAL A 302 -3.05 0.41 -12.49
N GLU A 303 -3.52 0.21 -13.73
CA GLU A 303 -4.91 -0.18 -14.01
C GLU A 303 -5.24 -1.53 -13.37
N LYS A 304 -4.36 -2.53 -13.54
CA LYS A 304 -4.54 -3.85 -12.94
C LYS A 304 -4.54 -3.82 -11.41
N ALA A 305 -3.65 -3.04 -10.79
CA ALA A 305 -3.64 -2.85 -9.34
C ALA A 305 -4.94 -2.19 -8.85
N ALA A 306 -5.44 -1.18 -9.58
CA ALA A 306 -6.71 -0.53 -9.26
C ALA A 306 -7.91 -1.50 -9.37
N ILE A 307 -7.92 -2.36 -10.40
CA ILE A 307 -8.92 -3.42 -10.54
C ILE A 307 -8.85 -4.39 -9.36
N ALA A 308 -7.66 -4.84 -8.98
CA ALA A 308 -7.46 -5.74 -7.85
C ALA A 308 -7.95 -5.13 -6.53
N GLY A 309 -7.58 -3.88 -6.24
CA GLY A 309 -8.07 -3.16 -5.06
C GLY A 309 -9.60 -3.03 -5.02
N ARG A 310 -10.24 -2.72 -6.16
CA ARG A 310 -11.71 -2.67 -6.26
C ARG A 310 -12.35 -4.04 -6.03
N ALA A 311 -11.76 -5.11 -6.55
CA ALA A 311 -12.27 -6.48 -6.35
C ALA A 311 -12.20 -6.92 -4.88
N VAL A 312 -11.17 -6.47 -4.13
CA VAL A 312 -11.07 -6.71 -2.68
C VAL A 312 -12.13 -5.91 -1.91
N LEU A 313 -12.33 -4.63 -2.27
CA LEU A 313 -13.38 -3.80 -1.67
C LEU A 313 -14.78 -4.39 -1.89
N GLU A 314 -15.05 -4.95 -3.06
CA GLU A 314 -16.32 -5.61 -3.37
C GLU A 314 -16.58 -6.81 -2.44
N ILE A 315 -15.57 -7.63 -2.15
CA ILE A 315 -15.72 -8.73 -1.18
C ILE A 315 -16.06 -8.22 0.22
N LEU A 316 -15.41 -7.14 0.66
CA LEU A 316 -15.67 -6.55 1.96
C LEU A 316 -17.12 -6.04 2.07
N ASP A 317 -17.62 -5.40 1.01
CA ASP A 317 -19.03 -4.95 0.93
C ASP A 317 -20.01 -6.15 0.93
N LEU A 318 -19.70 -7.22 0.18
CA LEU A 318 -20.50 -8.45 0.19
C LEU A 318 -20.53 -9.13 1.56
N LYS A 319 -19.40 -9.18 2.27
CA LYS A 319 -19.32 -9.69 3.65
C LYS A 319 -20.17 -8.87 4.60
N GLN A 320 -20.11 -7.55 4.51
CA GLN A 320 -20.93 -6.67 5.33
C GLN A 320 -22.42 -6.89 5.06
N LYS A 321 -22.83 -7.04 3.78
CA LYS A 321 -24.20 -7.38 3.40
C LYS A 321 -24.63 -8.73 3.97
N GLN A 322 -23.77 -9.75 3.91
CA GLN A 322 -24.05 -11.07 4.49
C GLN A 322 -24.22 -11.01 6.02
N ALA A 323 -23.38 -10.24 6.71
CA ALA A 323 -23.46 -10.02 8.15
C ALA A 323 -24.81 -9.41 8.55
N ASN A 324 -25.23 -8.35 7.85
CA ASN A 324 -26.51 -7.69 8.09
C ASN A 324 -27.70 -8.64 7.87
N ILE A 325 -27.64 -9.49 6.84
CA ILE A 325 -28.70 -10.49 6.56
C ILE A 325 -28.72 -11.55 7.66
N PHE A 326 -27.56 -12.01 8.12
CA PHE A 326 -27.46 -13.00 9.19
C PHE A 326 -27.99 -12.45 10.52
N GLU A 327 -27.61 -11.24 10.89
CA GLU A 327 -28.10 -10.56 12.08
C GLU A 327 -29.62 -10.37 12.03
N ALA A 328 -30.17 -9.92 10.89
CA ALA A 328 -31.61 -9.78 10.70
C ALA A 328 -32.36 -11.12 10.85
N ARG A 329 -31.79 -12.22 10.32
CA ARG A 329 -32.35 -13.58 10.49
C ARG A 329 -32.27 -14.04 11.94
N SER A 330 -31.15 -13.80 12.61
CA SER A 330 -30.95 -14.13 14.03
C SER A 330 -31.93 -13.36 14.92
N ALA A 331 -32.06 -12.05 14.72
CA ALA A 331 -33.05 -11.22 15.42
C ALA A 331 -34.49 -11.70 15.19
N THR A 332 -34.83 -12.10 13.96
CA THR A 332 -36.14 -12.69 13.64
C THR A 332 -36.35 -14.02 14.37
N LYS A 333 -35.31 -14.86 14.46
CA LYS A 333 -35.36 -16.13 15.19
C LYS A 333 -35.52 -15.89 16.70
N MET A 334 -34.73 -15.00 17.29
CA MET A 334 -34.84 -14.59 18.69
C MET A 334 -36.21 -13.99 19.01
N ALA A 335 -36.79 -13.18 18.11
CA ALA A 335 -38.15 -12.65 18.29
C ALA A 335 -39.21 -13.76 18.32
N ARG A 336 -39.11 -14.75 17.43
CA ARG A 336 -40.01 -15.93 17.43
C ARG A 336 -39.85 -16.81 18.66
N GLU A 337 -38.61 -16.99 19.14
CA GLU A 337 -38.34 -17.74 20.36
C GLU A 337 -38.87 -16.98 21.60
N SER A 338 -38.70 -15.66 21.64
CA SER A 338 -39.27 -14.80 22.67
C SER A 338 -40.80 -14.80 22.67
N GLU A 339 -41.45 -14.88 21.51
CA GLU A 339 -42.91 -15.01 21.41
C GLU A 339 -43.41 -16.30 22.05
N LYS A 340 -42.77 -17.44 21.75
CA LYS A 340 -43.08 -18.74 22.38
C LYS A 340 -42.81 -18.73 23.89
N SER A 341 -41.72 -18.10 24.31
CA SER A 341 -41.41 -17.92 25.73
C SER A 341 -42.48 -17.09 26.44
N ASN A 342 -42.95 -16.01 25.79
CA ASN A 342 -44.02 -15.17 26.32
C ASN A 342 -45.35 -15.94 26.47
N GLU A 343 -45.68 -16.83 25.54
CA GLU A 343 -46.85 -17.72 25.66
C GLU A 343 -46.73 -18.65 26.89
N THR A 344 -45.55 -19.21 27.13
CA THR A 344 -45.29 -20.08 28.28
C THR A 344 -45.40 -19.33 29.61
N ILE A 345 -44.86 -18.11 29.68
CA ILE A 345 -44.98 -17.22 30.85
C ILE A 345 -46.46 -16.88 31.13
N MET A 346 -47.24 -16.60 30.09
CA MET A 346 -48.67 -16.32 30.22
C MET A 346 -49.43 -17.53 30.80
N LEU A 347 -49.16 -18.75 30.30
CA LEU A 347 -49.77 -19.97 30.82
C LEU A 347 -49.43 -20.20 32.31
N PHE A 348 -48.15 -20.07 32.68
CA PHE A 348 -47.70 -20.20 34.07
C PHE A 348 -48.36 -19.17 35.00
N THR A 349 -48.51 -17.94 34.51
CA THR A 349 -49.18 -16.84 35.24
C THR A 349 -50.65 -17.15 35.48
N ILE A 350 -51.38 -17.67 34.48
CA ILE A 350 -52.79 -18.08 34.61
C ILE A 350 -52.94 -19.16 35.69
N ILE A 351 -52.08 -20.19 35.64
CA ILE A 351 -52.09 -21.28 36.63
C ILE A 351 -51.83 -20.71 38.03
N THR A 352 -50.84 -19.82 38.19
CA THR A 352 -50.48 -19.26 39.49
C THR A 352 -51.60 -18.38 40.07
N ILE A 353 -52.25 -17.54 39.26
CA ILE A 353 -53.36 -16.69 39.71
C ILE A 353 -54.54 -17.52 40.25
N ILE A 354 -54.81 -18.70 39.67
CA ILE A 354 -55.92 -19.56 40.10
C ILE A 354 -55.51 -20.41 41.33
N PHE A 355 -54.34 -21.04 41.30
CA PHE A 355 -53.95 -22.03 42.30
C PHE A 355 -53.34 -21.41 43.55
N LEU A 356 -52.71 -20.24 43.48
CA LEU A 356 -52.09 -19.61 44.65
C LEU A 356 -53.13 -19.20 45.71
N PRO A 357 -54.24 -18.52 45.37
CA PRO A 357 -55.30 -18.24 46.33
C PRO A 357 -55.98 -19.52 46.84
N LEU A 358 -56.25 -20.49 45.95
CA LEU A 358 -56.86 -21.76 46.32
C LEU A 358 -56.01 -22.53 47.35
N SER A 359 -54.70 -22.56 47.14
CA SER A 359 -53.75 -23.20 48.05
C SER A 359 -53.70 -22.51 49.41
N THR A 360 -53.79 -21.17 49.46
CA THR A 360 -53.90 -20.44 50.73
C THR A 360 -55.19 -20.76 51.47
N ILE A 361 -56.31 -20.90 50.75
CA ILE A 361 -57.60 -21.29 51.34
C ILE A 361 -57.50 -22.71 51.94
N ILE A 362 -56.94 -23.66 51.20
CA ILE A 362 -56.73 -25.03 51.68
C ILE A 362 -55.81 -25.05 52.90
N SER A 363 -54.74 -24.24 52.90
CA SER A 363 -53.83 -24.11 54.04
C SER A 363 -54.53 -23.55 55.28
N ILE A 364 -55.40 -22.54 55.14
CA ILE A 364 -56.21 -21.99 56.25
C ILE A 364 -57.13 -23.06 56.82
N PHE A 365 -57.81 -23.85 55.97
CA PHE A 365 -58.69 -24.93 56.42
C PHE A 365 -57.95 -26.18 56.93
N GLY A 366 -56.67 -26.34 56.58
CA GLY A 366 -55.81 -27.42 57.06
C GLY A 366 -55.16 -27.15 58.42
N MET A 367 -55.23 -25.91 58.94
CA MET A 367 -54.72 -25.58 60.28
C MET A 367 -55.63 -26.16 61.38
N SER A 368 -55.02 -26.65 62.47
CA SER A 368 -55.77 -27.24 63.59
C SER A 368 -56.72 -26.22 64.24
N ALA A 369 -58.01 -26.57 64.29
CA ALA A 369 -59.15 -25.69 64.66
C ALA A 369 -59.16 -25.09 66.09
N ARG A 370 -58.10 -25.28 66.89
CA ARG A 370 -58.02 -24.76 68.27
C ARG A 370 -57.65 -23.27 68.37
N GLU A 371 -57.20 -22.63 67.28
CA GLU A 371 -56.76 -21.22 67.26
C GLU A 371 -57.68 -20.28 66.46
N ILE A 372 -58.74 -20.78 65.79
CA ILE A 372 -59.59 -19.99 64.86
C ILE A 372 -60.99 -19.76 65.42
N ASP A 373 -61.10 -19.22 66.64
CA ASP A 373 -62.39 -18.80 67.20
C ASP A 373 -62.52 -17.27 67.09
N GLY A 374 -63.36 -16.79 66.16
CA GLY A 374 -63.79 -15.39 66.06
C GLY A 374 -63.40 -14.58 64.80
N ILE A 375 -62.74 -15.14 63.79
CA ILE A 375 -62.30 -14.35 62.60
C ILE A 375 -63.38 -14.37 61.51
N ARG A 376 -63.92 -13.19 61.16
CA ARG A 376 -64.74 -12.97 59.94
C ARG A 376 -63.83 -12.62 58.76
N ILE A 377 -63.69 -13.54 57.81
CA ILE A 377 -62.92 -13.32 56.57
C ILE A 377 -63.87 -12.79 55.48
N GLY A 378 -63.67 -11.55 55.05
CA GLY A 378 -64.35 -10.98 53.89
C GLY A 378 -63.55 -11.28 52.61
N ILE A 379 -64.13 -12.06 51.69
CA ILE A 379 -63.50 -12.36 50.39
C ILE A 379 -64.00 -11.32 49.37
N ALA A 380 -63.09 -10.49 48.86
CA ALA A 380 -63.38 -9.54 47.78
C ALA A 380 -62.79 -10.08 46.46
N PHE A 381 -63.65 -10.35 45.47
CA PHE A 381 -63.22 -10.69 44.12
C PHE A 381 -63.10 -9.41 43.29
N ALA A 382 -61.91 -9.10 42.79
CA ALA A 382 -61.67 -8.04 41.82
C ALA A 382 -61.28 -8.67 40.47
N TYR A 383 -62.07 -8.41 39.43
CA TYR A 383 -61.80 -8.84 38.06
C TYR A 383 -61.43 -7.61 37.22
N ILE A 384 -60.30 -7.66 36.51
CA ILE A 384 -59.89 -6.60 35.58
C ILE A 384 -60.30 -7.04 34.16
N CYS A 385 -61.38 -6.45 33.64
CA CYS A 385 -61.77 -6.60 32.23
C CYS A 385 -61.05 -5.55 31.36
N LYS A 386 -60.30 -6.00 30.35
CA LYS A 386 -59.67 -5.12 29.36
C LYS A 386 -60.76 -4.56 28.42
N PHE A 387 -61.08 -3.28 28.55
CA PHE A 387 -62.08 -2.60 27.71
C PHE A 387 -61.47 -2.25 26.34
N THR A 388 -61.73 -3.05 25.31
CA THR A 388 -61.36 -2.74 23.92
C THR A 388 -62.34 -1.71 23.35
N ARG A 389 -61.88 -0.46 23.19
CA ARG A 389 -62.63 0.60 22.49
C ARG A 389 -62.78 0.20 21.00
N ARG A 390 -63.97 -0.26 20.62
CA ARG A 390 -64.39 -0.33 19.21
C ARG A 390 -64.59 1.11 18.71
N ASN A 391 -63.73 1.56 17.79
CA ASN A 391 -64.03 2.74 16.98
C ASN A 391 -65.26 2.43 16.12
N LYS A 392 -66.36 3.15 16.35
CA LYS A 392 -67.49 3.22 15.41
C LYS A 392 -67.15 4.22 14.29
N PRO A 393 -67.55 3.95 13.04
CA PRO A 393 -67.36 4.87 11.93
C PRO A 393 -68.28 6.08 12.08
N SER A 394 -67.73 7.27 11.82
CA SER A 394 -68.46 8.53 11.71
C SER A 394 -69.35 8.50 10.46
N LEU A 395 -70.66 8.60 10.65
CA LEU A 395 -71.64 8.82 9.59
C LEU A 395 -72.58 9.96 10.00
N CYS A 396 -72.76 10.87 9.02
CA CYS A 396 -73.69 12.01 8.91
C CYS A 396 -73.26 13.30 9.65
N GLY A 397 -73.18 14.48 9.04
CA GLY A 397 -73.66 14.97 7.75
C GLY A 397 -74.10 16.43 7.93
N GLY A 398 -73.57 17.35 7.12
CA GLY A 398 -73.83 18.80 7.16
C GLY A 398 -72.88 19.54 6.26
#